data_AF-A0A7W0MA69-F1
#
_entry.id   AF-A0A7W0MA69-F1
#
_cell.length_a   1.000
_cell.length_b   1.000
_cell.length_c   1.000
_cell.angle_alpha   90.00
_cell.angle_beta   90.00
_cell.angle_gamma   90.00
#
_symmetry.space_group_name_H-M   'P 1'
#
loop_
_entity.id
_entity.type
_entity.pdbx_description
1 polymer ?
#
loop_
_entity_poly.entity_id
_entity_poly.type
_entity_poly.pdbx_seq_one_letter_code
_entity_poly.pdbx_strand_id
1 'polypeptide(L)'
;MNYRKRRGTSTSPLTPGPSPEGAGSFVGTSYDRTRHAAVRTDDYVFHQLIPYIGNKRRLLDLIGRAIAAAGLRPGATFFDLFAGSGVVSRFAKRRGFRVLSNDWEPYAEAINRCYVACDAAPTIRGQGYVRTIDELNALAPVDGWVTKHLCPTDDDRIDGSRDRLFYMRKNGMRIDAIRGRIAAWERAGDLTVEQRDCLLAPLLYQACYVSNTSGVFKGFHNGWGGQTGTALYRIASELTLRPAVFHRAAPAHVFRCDATELAQGLSDETIDFTYLDPPYNQHPYGSNYHVLNTITLWDAPPLPPKITGRGDKAAIRTDWRILRRSAYNKSSEAAAEYETLLRSLRSRWIATSYSTDGTIALADLVAANVRRGNVTVLTKGYKRYRVSSQRFSAKPMNVEFILLTDANAKPDVTVDEIVNRILCEERRVIASHPET
;
A
#
# COMPACT_ATOMS: atom_id res chain seq x y z
N MET A 1 -65.51 -38.99 48.21
CA MET A 1 -65.32 -37.67 48.84
C MET A 1 -64.42 -36.84 47.93
N ASN A 2 -64.98 -35.76 47.36
CA ASN A 2 -64.34 -34.57 46.77
C ASN A 2 -63.41 -34.72 45.54
N TYR A 3 -63.92 -34.38 44.33
CA TYR A 3 -63.62 -33.16 43.53
C TYR A 3 -62.13 -33.07 43.11
N ARG A 4 -61.71 -33.00 41.82
CA ARG A 4 -62.18 -32.10 40.75
C ARG A 4 -61.49 -32.41 39.38
N LYS A 5 -62.32 -32.44 38.31
CA LYS A 5 -62.13 -32.05 36.88
C LYS A 5 -60.81 -32.27 36.09
N ARG A 6 -60.88 -33.23 35.15
CA ARG A 6 -60.90 -33.14 33.65
C ARG A 6 -60.01 -32.16 32.84
N ARG A 7 -59.43 -32.76 31.78
CA ARG A 7 -58.97 -32.28 30.43
C ARG A 7 -57.62 -31.54 30.40
N GLY A 8 -56.74 -31.72 29.41
CA GLY A 8 -56.88 -32.39 28.12
C GLY A 8 -55.53 -32.57 27.41
N THR A 9 -55.58 -33.34 26.34
CA THR A 9 -54.53 -33.66 25.36
C THR A 9 -53.82 -32.42 24.81
N SER A 10 -52.49 -32.38 24.96
CA SER A 10 -51.61 -31.39 24.32
C SER A 10 -50.87 -32.06 23.17
N THR A 11 -51.12 -31.52 21.98
CA THR A 11 -50.44 -31.76 20.71
C THR A 11 -48.99 -31.29 20.77
N SER A 12 -48.04 -32.17 20.41
CA SER A 12 -46.64 -31.82 20.18
C SER A 12 -46.49 -30.77 19.08
N PRO A 13 -45.80 -29.65 19.32
CA PRO A 13 -45.29 -28.81 18.25
C PRO A 13 -43.92 -29.34 17.78
N LEU A 14 -43.82 -29.48 16.46
CA LEU A 14 -42.61 -29.72 15.70
C LEU A 14 -41.47 -28.82 16.17
N THR A 15 -40.33 -29.43 16.52
CA THR A 15 -39.05 -28.75 16.72
C THR A 15 -38.65 -28.00 15.45
N PRO A 16 -38.42 -26.68 15.49
CA PRO A 16 -37.78 -25.96 14.39
C PRO A 16 -36.33 -26.44 14.28
N GLY A 17 -35.92 -26.81 13.07
CA GLY A 17 -34.54 -27.17 12.76
C GLY A 17 -33.56 -26.04 13.09
N PRO A 18 -32.27 -26.36 13.29
CA PRO A 18 -31.27 -25.37 13.67
C PRO A 18 -31.18 -24.29 12.59
N SER A 19 -31.30 -23.04 13.04
CA SER A 19 -31.03 -21.85 12.25
C SER A 19 -29.57 -21.88 11.77
N PRO A 20 -29.24 -21.31 10.59
CA PRO A 20 -27.88 -21.29 10.07
C PRO A 20 -27.03 -20.26 10.83
N GLU A 21 -26.68 -20.58 12.08
CA GLU A 21 -25.57 -19.93 12.78
C GLU A 21 -24.26 -20.50 12.25
N GLY A 22 -23.76 -19.87 11.19
CA GLY A 22 -22.50 -20.24 10.55
C GLY A 22 -21.93 -19.12 9.69
N ALA A 23 -22.29 -17.86 9.94
CA ALA A 23 -21.53 -16.72 9.45
C ALA A 23 -20.46 -16.42 10.50
N GLY A 24 -19.30 -17.06 10.37
CA GLY A 24 -18.15 -16.77 11.23
C GLY A 24 -17.93 -15.27 11.32
N SER A 25 -18.04 -14.72 12.53
CA SER A 25 -17.79 -13.31 12.80
C SER A 25 -16.39 -12.94 12.32
N PHE A 26 -16.29 -12.09 11.30
CA PHE A 26 -15.03 -11.59 10.72
C PHE A 26 -14.29 -10.62 11.67
N VAL A 27 -13.88 -11.11 12.84
CA VAL A 27 -13.17 -10.33 13.86
C VAL A 27 -11.66 -10.44 13.60
N GLY A 28 -10.96 -9.31 13.39
CA GLY A 28 -9.49 -9.29 13.56
C GLY A 28 -8.62 -8.36 12.72
N THR A 29 -9.14 -7.45 11.88
CA THR A 29 -8.26 -6.61 11.02
C THR A 29 -8.64 -5.13 10.92
N SER A 30 -9.33 -4.59 11.92
CA SER A 30 -9.52 -3.15 12.01
C SER A 30 -8.19 -2.49 12.42
N TYR A 31 -7.74 -1.49 11.66
CA TYR A 31 -6.51 -0.78 11.96
C TYR A 31 -6.65 0.09 13.23
N ASP A 32 -5.88 -0.25 14.26
CA ASP A 32 -5.69 0.54 15.48
C ASP A 32 -4.33 1.28 15.45
N ARG A 33 -4.34 2.61 15.57
CA ARG A 33 -3.12 3.44 15.52
C ARG A 33 -2.15 3.17 16.67
N THR A 34 -2.65 2.76 17.84
CA THR A 34 -1.83 2.52 19.03
C THR A 34 -1.13 1.16 18.95
N ARG A 35 -1.82 0.15 18.40
CA ARG A 35 -1.31 -1.23 18.30
C ARG A 35 -0.52 -1.49 17.01
N HIS A 36 -0.86 -0.79 15.93
CA HIS A 36 -0.33 -1.06 14.59
C HIS A 36 0.63 0.03 14.09
N ALA A 37 1.32 0.70 15.00
CA ALA A 37 2.42 1.58 14.64
C ALA A 37 3.53 0.76 13.96
N ALA A 38 3.74 0.96 12.66
CA ALA A 38 4.63 0.15 11.81
C ALA A 38 6.07 -0.03 12.36
N VAL A 39 6.56 0.95 13.13
CA VAL A 39 7.90 0.93 13.74
C VAL A 39 8.05 -0.05 14.90
N ARG A 40 6.95 -0.39 15.56
CA ARG A 40 6.93 -1.18 16.80
C ARG A 40 6.15 -2.48 16.69
N THR A 41 5.06 -2.47 15.92
CA THR A 41 4.16 -3.63 15.82
C THR A 41 4.84 -4.82 15.16
N ASP A 42 4.59 -6.02 15.67
CA ASP A 42 4.96 -7.28 15.02
C ASP A 42 3.74 -7.93 14.33
N ASP A 43 2.62 -7.22 14.25
CA ASP A 43 1.49 -7.64 13.43
C ASP A 43 1.92 -7.69 11.95
N TYR A 44 1.95 -8.88 11.37
CA TYR A 44 2.39 -9.12 9.99
C TYR A 44 1.79 -8.16 8.93
N VAL A 45 0.53 -7.72 9.02
CA VAL A 45 -0.09 -6.84 8.02
C VAL A 45 0.48 -5.43 8.13
N PHE A 46 0.76 -4.96 9.35
CA PHE A 46 1.13 -3.57 9.64
C PHE A 46 2.63 -3.36 9.93
N HIS A 47 3.38 -4.43 10.18
CA HIS A 47 4.81 -4.41 10.47
C HIS A 47 5.60 -3.80 9.31
N GLN A 48 6.46 -2.82 9.59
CA GLN A 48 7.36 -2.18 8.61
C GLN A 48 6.66 -1.67 7.32
N LEU A 49 5.40 -1.23 7.42
CA LEU A 49 4.74 -0.53 6.32
C LEU A 49 5.37 0.86 6.10
N ILE A 50 5.87 1.11 4.89
CA ILE A 50 6.40 2.43 4.51
C ILE A 50 5.28 3.50 4.50
N PRO A 51 5.60 4.77 4.82
CA PRO A 51 4.72 5.89 4.51
C PRO A 51 4.40 5.90 3.01
N TYR A 52 3.11 5.78 2.68
CA TYR A 52 2.65 5.65 1.31
C TYR A 52 1.40 6.51 1.10
N ILE A 53 1.42 7.34 0.06
CA ILE A 53 0.25 8.08 -0.40
C ILE A 53 -0.81 7.06 -0.80
N GLY A 54 -2.04 7.23 -0.31
CA GLY A 54 -3.14 6.32 -0.61
C GLY A 54 -3.16 5.03 0.20
N ASN A 55 -2.30 4.86 1.21
CA ASN A 55 -2.23 3.61 2.00
C ASN A 55 -3.60 3.16 2.55
N LYS A 56 -3.99 1.92 2.23
CA LYS A 56 -5.30 1.33 2.51
C LYS A 56 -5.47 0.68 3.88
N ARG A 57 -4.53 0.87 4.82
CA ARG A 57 -4.63 0.30 6.19
C ARG A 57 -5.95 0.60 6.90
N ARG A 58 -6.53 1.78 6.69
CA ARG A 58 -7.83 2.17 7.28
C ARG A 58 -9.05 1.62 6.51
N LEU A 59 -8.84 1.17 5.28
CA LEU A 59 -9.86 0.59 4.41
C LEU A 59 -9.92 -0.93 4.43
N LEU A 60 -9.03 -1.60 5.16
CA LEU A 60 -9.02 -3.06 5.24
C LEU A 60 -10.37 -3.66 5.64
N ASP A 61 -11.13 -3.02 6.55
CA ASP A 61 -12.48 -3.48 6.90
C ASP A 61 -13.48 -3.35 5.73
N LEU A 62 -13.37 -2.29 4.93
CA LEU A 62 -14.21 -2.09 3.74
C LEU A 62 -13.87 -3.12 2.67
N ILE A 63 -12.58 -3.37 2.45
CA ILE A 63 -12.07 -4.41 1.52
C ILE A 63 -12.52 -5.80 1.99
N GLY A 64 -12.44 -6.07 3.30
CA GLY A 64 -12.93 -7.32 3.89
C GLY A 64 -14.43 -7.54 3.66
N ARG A 65 -15.24 -6.49 3.76
CA ARG A 65 -16.68 -6.56 3.41
C ARG A 65 -16.91 -6.84 1.92
N ALA A 66 -16.10 -6.26 1.03
CA ALA A 66 -16.20 -6.53 -0.41
C ALA A 66 -15.84 -7.99 -0.74
N ILE A 67 -14.77 -8.53 -0.13
CA ILE A 67 -14.39 -9.95 -0.26
C ILE A 67 -15.51 -10.87 0.27
N ALA A 68 -16.10 -10.53 1.41
CA ALA A 68 -17.21 -11.30 1.99
C ALA A 68 -18.47 -11.26 1.12
N ALA A 69 -18.80 -10.09 0.55
CA ALA A 69 -19.93 -9.93 -0.37
C ALA A 69 -19.75 -10.72 -1.67
N ALA A 70 -18.50 -10.89 -2.14
CA ALA A 70 -18.15 -11.76 -3.25
C ALA A 70 -18.27 -13.27 -2.94
N GLY A 71 -18.50 -13.63 -1.67
CA GLY A 71 -18.66 -15.03 -1.24
C GLY A 71 -17.39 -15.87 -1.29
N LEU A 72 -16.22 -15.22 -1.28
CA LEU A 72 -14.93 -15.91 -1.47
C LEU A 72 -14.42 -16.54 -0.18
N ARG A 73 -13.75 -17.69 -0.34
CA ARG A 73 -13.18 -18.48 0.75
C ARG A 73 -11.66 -18.50 0.67
N PRO A 74 -10.94 -18.82 1.76
CA PRO A 74 -9.52 -19.11 1.72
C PRO A 74 -9.20 -20.14 0.61
N GLY A 75 -8.06 -19.97 -0.06
CA GLY A 75 -7.66 -20.74 -1.23
C GLY A 75 -7.97 -20.09 -2.57
N ALA A 76 -8.93 -19.16 -2.63
CA ALA A 76 -9.20 -18.38 -3.85
C ALA A 76 -7.99 -17.50 -4.23
N THR A 77 -7.88 -17.19 -5.53
CA THR A 77 -6.83 -16.31 -6.06
C THR A 77 -7.25 -14.85 -5.95
N PHE A 78 -6.49 -14.09 -5.17
CA PHE A 78 -6.63 -12.64 -4.99
C PHE A 78 -5.53 -11.91 -5.74
N PHE A 79 -5.89 -10.98 -6.61
CA PHE A 79 -4.95 -10.19 -7.40
C PHE A 79 -4.96 -8.73 -6.96
N ASP A 80 -3.89 -8.28 -6.31
CA ASP A 80 -3.66 -6.88 -5.94
C ASP A 80 -2.81 -6.20 -7.04
N LEU A 81 -3.47 -5.46 -7.94
CA LEU A 81 -2.80 -4.99 -9.16
C LEU A 81 -1.97 -3.71 -8.97
N PHE A 82 -2.22 -2.98 -7.89
CA PHE A 82 -1.58 -1.71 -7.51
C PHE A 82 -1.11 -1.77 -6.05
N ALA A 83 -0.28 -2.76 -5.74
CA ALA A 83 0.00 -3.18 -4.37
C ALA A 83 0.69 -2.11 -3.50
N GLY A 84 1.52 -1.25 -4.11
CA GLY A 84 2.31 -0.24 -3.40
C GLY A 84 3.05 -0.82 -2.20
N SER A 85 2.73 -0.32 -1.00
CA SER A 85 3.29 -0.82 0.27
C SER A 85 2.94 -2.27 0.64
N GLY A 86 2.02 -2.91 -0.09
CA GLY A 86 1.64 -4.32 0.10
C GLY A 86 0.60 -4.58 1.18
N VAL A 87 0.01 -3.55 1.81
CA VAL A 87 -0.90 -3.74 2.95
C VAL A 87 -2.14 -4.58 2.59
N VAL A 88 -2.68 -4.42 1.38
CA VAL A 88 -3.86 -5.19 0.90
C VAL A 88 -3.43 -6.61 0.52
N SER A 89 -2.35 -6.76 -0.24
CA SER A 89 -1.72 -8.07 -0.52
C SER A 89 -1.46 -8.89 0.75
N ARG A 90 -0.87 -8.29 1.80
CA ARG A 90 -0.60 -8.95 3.09
C ARG A 90 -1.89 -9.30 3.83
N PHE A 91 -2.90 -8.42 3.77
CA PHE A 91 -4.21 -8.67 4.35
C PHE A 91 -4.93 -9.85 3.69
N ALA A 92 -4.85 -9.95 2.36
CA ALA A 92 -5.36 -11.09 1.60
C ALA A 92 -4.58 -12.38 1.93
N LYS A 93 -3.24 -12.31 1.99
CA LYS A 93 -2.40 -13.45 2.37
C LYS A 93 -2.77 -13.99 3.76
N ARG A 94 -2.93 -13.09 4.75
CA ARG A 94 -3.36 -13.46 6.11
C ARG A 94 -4.71 -14.16 6.14
N ARG A 95 -5.59 -13.85 5.19
CA ARG A 95 -6.91 -14.50 5.05
C ARG A 95 -6.85 -15.83 4.31
N GLY A 96 -5.67 -16.30 3.95
CA GLY A 96 -5.46 -17.58 3.29
C GLY A 96 -5.74 -17.56 1.77
N PHE A 97 -5.76 -16.40 1.13
CA PHE A 97 -5.84 -16.32 -0.33
C PHE A 97 -4.49 -16.66 -0.98
N ARG A 98 -4.53 -17.21 -2.20
CA ARG A 98 -3.37 -17.23 -3.09
C ARG A 98 -3.21 -15.81 -3.65
N VAL A 99 -2.12 -15.14 -3.33
CA VAL A 99 -1.95 -13.72 -3.70
C VAL A 99 -1.10 -13.58 -4.95
N LEU A 100 -1.64 -12.89 -5.95
CA LEU A 100 -0.88 -12.27 -7.02
C LEU A 100 -0.76 -10.78 -6.65
N SER A 101 0.44 -10.22 -6.63
CA SER A 101 0.69 -8.84 -6.21
C SER A 101 1.52 -8.15 -7.29
N ASN A 102 1.07 -6.99 -7.76
CA ASN A 102 1.77 -6.23 -8.79
C ASN A 102 1.93 -4.78 -8.36
N ASP A 103 3.06 -4.19 -8.73
CA ASP A 103 3.24 -2.75 -8.76
C ASP A 103 4.29 -2.39 -9.82
N TRP A 104 4.29 -1.18 -10.33
CA TRP A 104 5.24 -0.78 -11.37
C TRP A 104 6.62 -0.41 -10.80
N GLU A 105 6.68 -0.08 -9.51
CA GLU A 105 7.87 0.49 -8.88
C GLU A 105 8.83 -0.59 -8.33
N PRO A 106 10.15 -0.52 -8.64
CA PRO A 106 11.16 -1.43 -8.09
C PRO A 106 11.14 -1.60 -6.57
N TYR A 107 10.98 -0.52 -5.79
CA TYR A 107 10.93 -0.65 -4.33
C TYR A 107 9.70 -1.44 -3.87
N ALA A 108 8.57 -1.30 -4.58
CA ALA A 108 7.34 -1.99 -4.25
C ALA A 108 7.48 -3.49 -4.54
N GLU A 109 8.12 -3.86 -5.65
CA GLU A 109 8.48 -5.25 -5.94
C GLU A 109 9.31 -5.87 -4.81
N ALA A 110 10.41 -5.23 -4.39
CA ALA A 110 11.28 -5.77 -3.35
C ALA A 110 10.56 -5.92 -2.00
N ILE A 111 9.73 -4.93 -1.63
CA ILE A 111 8.91 -4.98 -0.42
C ILE A 111 7.90 -6.14 -0.49
N ASN A 112 7.15 -6.25 -1.60
CA ASN A 112 6.13 -7.28 -1.74
C ASN A 112 6.76 -8.67 -1.89
N ARG A 113 7.94 -8.83 -2.50
CA ARG A 113 8.63 -10.13 -2.55
C ARG A 113 9.02 -10.59 -1.15
N CYS A 114 9.55 -9.70 -0.32
CA CYS A 114 9.85 -10.02 1.08
C CYS A 114 8.59 -10.40 1.87
N TYR A 115 7.56 -9.57 1.85
CA TYR A 115 6.44 -9.74 2.79
C TYR A 115 5.29 -10.57 2.26
N VAL A 116 5.10 -10.66 0.96
CA VAL A 116 3.99 -11.37 0.32
C VAL A 116 4.48 -12.69 -0.27
N ALA A 117 5.54 -12.71 -1.06
CA ALA A 117 6.02 -13.96 -1.68
C ALA A 117 6.71 -14.90 -0.68
N CYS A 118 7.53 -14.37 0.25
CA CYS A 118 8.23 -15.22 1.22
C CYS A 118 7.31 -15.68 2.38
N ASP A 119 7.38 -16.96 2.71
CA ASP A 119 6.58 -17.58 3.78
C ASP A 119 7.32 -17.70 5.12
N ALA A 120 8.66 -17.62 5.09
CA ALA A 120 9.50 -17.78 6.26
C ALA A 120 10.80 -16.98 6.10
N ALA A 121 11.46 -16.73 7.23
CA ALA A 121 12.76 -16.10 7.26
C ALA A 121 13.79 -16.97 6.50
N PRO A 122 14.55 -16.40 5.55
CA PRO A 122 15.51 -17.17 4.78
C PRO A 122 16.77 -17.50 5.59
N THR A 123 17.44 -18.61 5.25
CA THR A 123 18.85 -18.78 5.60
C THR A 123 19.68 -18.06 4.55
N ILE A 124 20.61 -17.21 4.96
CA ILE A 124 21.44 -16.38 4.08
C ILE A 124 22.89 -16.73 4.31
N ARG A 125 23.59 -17.19 3.27
CA ARG A 125 25.03 -17.55 3.36
C ARG A 125 25.32 -18.53 4.51
N GLY A 126 24.44 -19.51 4.71
CA GLY A 126 24.52 -20.51 5.80
C GLY A 126 24.19 -19.97 7.20
N GLN A 127 23.75 -18.71 7.33
CA GLN A 127 23.42 -18.07 8.61
C GLN A 127 21.92 -17.79 8.72
N GLY A 128 21.40 -17.78 9.95
CA GLY A 128 20.00 -17.40 10.20
C GLY A 128 19.74 -15.93 9.92
N TYR A 129 18.56 -15.62 9.37
CA TYR A 129 18.16 -14.27 8.96
C TYR A 129 18.43 -13.18 10.00
N VAL A 130 18.07 -13.40 11.27
CA VAL A 130 18.26 -12.41 12.35
C VAL A 130 19.74 -12.08 12.53
N ARG A 131 20.61 -13.10 12.51
CA ARG A 131 22.07 -12.91 12.62
C ARG A 131 22.63 -12.13 11.43
N THR A 132 22.10 -12.37 10.22
CA THR A 132 22.49 -11.57 9.04
C THR A 132 22.05 -10.12 9.17
N ILE A 133 20.87 -9.85 9.73
CA ILE A 133 20.41 -8.48 10.03
C ILE A 133 21.33 -7.82 11.06
N ASP A 134 21.75 -8.54 12.10
CA ASP A 134 22.70 -8.05 13.10
C ASP A 134 24.08 -7.75 12.49
N GLU A 135 24.57 -8.61 11.58
CA GLU A 135 25.80 -8.37 10.82
C GLU A 135 25.71 -7.05 10.02
N LEU A 136 24.59 -6.82 9.34
CA LEU A 136 24.36 -5.58 8.59
C LEU A 136 24.30 -4.36 9.52
N ASN A 137 23.66 -4.47 10.68
CA ASN A 137 23.57 -3.39 11.66
C ASN A 137 24.93 -3.01 12.27
N ALA A 138 25.85 -3.98 12.37
CA ALA A 138 27.20 -3.82 12.93
C ALA A 138 28.22 -3.27 11.92
N LEU A 139 27.84 -3.04 10.66
CA LEU A 139 28.75 -2.49 9.66
C LEU A 139 29.23 -1.09 10.03
N ALA A 140 30.52 -0.83 9.82
CA ALA A 140 31.06 0.51 9.87
C ALA A 140 30.40 1.39 8.79
N PRO A 141 30.10 2.67 9.09
CA PRO A 141 29.48 3.58 8.14
C PRO A 141 30.42 3.87 6.96
N VAL A 142 29.86 4.00 5.74
CA VAL A 142 30.63 4.21 4.50
C VAL A 142 30.14 5.47 3.80
N ASP A 143 31.06 6.33 3.35
CA ASP A 143 30.71 7.50 2.51
C ASP A 143 30.54 7.05 1.04
N GLY A 144 29.30 6.85 0.62
CA GLY A 144 28.92 6.40 -0.72
C GLY A 144 27.99 7.36 -1.46
N TRP A 145 27.21 6.83 -2.40
CA TRP A 145 26.36 7.63 -3.27
C TRP A 145 25.25 8.33 -2.47
N VAL A 146 24.58 7.63 -1.54
CA VAL A 146 23.49 8.23 -0.75
C VAL A 146 24.03 9.38 0.09
N THR A 147 25.17 9.17 0.74
CA THR A 147 25.87 10.18 1.54
C THR A 147 26.24 11.40 0.71
N LYS A 148 26.83 11.20 -0.46
CA LYS A 148 27.33 12.30 -1.31
C LYS A 148 26.22 13.12 -1.95
N HIS A 149 25.10 12.49 -2.29
CA HIS A 149 24.09 13.10 -3.15
C HIS A 149 22.81 13.49 -2.42
N LEU A 150 22.46 12.82 -1.31
CA LEU A 150 21.18 12.98 -0.60
C LEU A 150 21.32 13.52 0.83
N CYS A 151 22.55 13.75 1.29
CA CYS A 151 22.85 14.20 2.65
C CYS A 151 23.67 15.52 2.64
N PRO A 152 23.68 16.28 3.74
CA PRO A 152 24.60 17.39 3.89
C PRO A 152 26.05 16.91 4.06
N THR A 153 26.99 17.85 3.97
CA THR A 153 28.41 17.57 4.29
C THR A 153 28.62 17.35 5.78
N ASP A 154 27.84 18.04 6.60
CA ASP A 154 27.90 18.02 8.06
C ASP A 154 26.47 18.15 8.60
N ASP A 155 26.12 17.34 9.61
CA ASP A 155 24.76 17.27 10.14
C ASP A 155 24.37 18.49 10.98
N ASP A 156 25.35 19.18 11.55
CA ASP A 156 25.20 20.36 12.41
C ASP A 156 25.45 21.66 11.63
N ARG A 157 26.21 21.59 10.53
CA ARG A 157 26.55 22.75 9.67
C ARG A 157 25.94 22.62 8.27
N ILE A 158 24.63 22.75 8.21
CA ILE A 158 23.83 22.64 6.98
C ILE A 158 23.95 23.91 6.11
N ASP A 159 24.23 23.74 4.81
CA ASP A 159 24.06 24.78 3.79
C ASP A 159 22.79 24.51 2.97
N GLY A 160 21.68 25.15 3.32
CA GLY A 160 20.39 24.95 2.65
C GLY A 160 20.34 25.34 1.17
N SER A 161 21.35 26.05 0.66
CA SER A 161 21.48 26.40 -0.76
C SER A 161 22.18 25.31 -1.59
N ARG A 162 22.99 24.46 -0.94
CA ARG A 162 23.84 23.44 -1.59
C ARG A 162 23.50 22.01 -1.17
N ASP A 163 23.00 21.81 0.04
CA ASP A 163 22.79 20.49 0.61
C ASP A 163 21.39 19.95 0.33
N ARG A 164 21.33 18.67 -0.03
CA ARG A 164 20.09 17.90 0.05
C ARG A 164 19.99 17.31 1.43
N LEU A 165 18.83 17.47 2.06
CA LEU A 165 18.60 17.06 3.45
C LEU A 165 17.60 15.90 3.50
N PHE A 166 17.71 14.90 2.64
CA PHE A 166 16.83 13.73 2.72
C PHE A 166 17.16 12.87 3.94
N TYR A 167 18.44 12.75 4.26
CA TYR A 167 18.95 12.02 5.41
C TYR A 167 20.04 12.82 6.11
N MET A 168 20.13 12.65 7.43
CA MET A 168 21.35 12.99 8.15
C MET A 168 22.51 12.16 7.57
N ARG A 169 23.69 12.77 7.45
CA ARG A 169 24.91 12.17 6.91
C ARG A 169 25.22 10.84 7.58
N LYS A 170 25.11 10.75 8.92
CA LYS A 170 25.30 9.48 9.65
C LYS A 170 24.39 8.36 9.15
N ASN A 171 23.14 8.67 8.81
CA ASN A 171 22.17 7.71 8.31
C ASN A 171 22.41 7.39 6.83
N GLY A 172 22.80 8.37 6.02
CA GLY A 172 23.24 8.15 4.65
C GLY A 172 24.40 7.16 4.57
N MET A 173 25.39 7.30 5.45
CA MET A 173 26.55 6.41 5.47
C MET A 173 26.20 4.98 5.89
N ARG A 174 25.19 4.82 6.75
CA ARG A 174 24.66 3.50 7.11
C ARG A 174 23.89 2.86 5.96
N ILE A 175 23.10 3.64 5.20
CA ILE A 175 22.45 3.14 3.97
C ILE A 175 23.51 2.66 2.97
N ASP A 176 24.55 3.47 2.72
CA ASP A 176 25.65 3.11 1.82
C ASP A 176 26.39 1.83 2.26
N ALA A 177 26.70 1.70 3.55
CA ALA A 177 27.36 0.52 4.09
C ALA A 177 26.50 -0.75 3.92
N ILE A 178 25.25 -0.71 4.37
CA ILE A 178 24.33 -1.85 4.34
C ILE A 178 24.03 -2.24 2.89
N ARG A 179 23.60 -1.29 2.06
CA ARG A 179 23.20 -1.60 0.69
C ARG A 179 24.40 -2.00 -0.16
N GLY A 180 25.56 -1.40 0.07
CA GLY A 180 26.84 -1.79 -0.55
C GLY A 180 27.24 -3.22 -0.18
N ARG A 181 27.05 -3.64 1.08
CA ARG A 181 27.27 -5.03 1.51
C ARG A 181 26.31 -6.01 0.82
N ILE A 182 25.01 -5.69 0.76
CA ILE A 182 24.02 -6.50 0.04
C ILE A 182 24.43 -6.63 -1.44
N ALA A 183 24.83 -5.54 -2.09
CA ALA A 183 25.26 -5.54 -3.49
C ALA A 183 26.53 -6.39 -3.73
N ALA A 184 27.45 -6.42 -2.76
CA ALA A 184 28.63 -7.27 -2.84
C ALA A 184 28.25 -8.76 -2.78
N TRP A 185 27.33 -9.13 -1.90
CA TRP A 185 26.81 -10.50 -1.84
C TRP A 185 26.04 -10.89 -3.10
N GLU A 186 25.20 -10.01 -3.65
CA GLU A 186 24.52 -10.24 -4.94
C GLU A 186 25.53 -10.54 -6.06
N ARG A 187 26.57 -9.70 -6.21
CA ARG A 187 27.60 -9.88 -7.25
C ARG A 187 28.46 -11.13 -7.05
N ALA A 188 28.61 -11.60 -5.82
CA ALA A 188 29.31 -12.84 -5.50
C ALA A 188 28.46 -14.09 -5.75
N GLY A 189 27.15 -13.95 -6.04
CA GLY A 189 26.22 -15.08 -6.16
C GLY A 189 25.77 -15.64 -4.80
N ASP A 190 26.01 -14.91 -3.71
CA ASP A 190 25.71 -15.33 -2.33
C ASP A 190 24.23 -15.16 -1.94
N LEU A 191 23.44 -14.49 -2.80
CA LEU A 191 22.02 -14.19 -2.55
C LEU A 191 21.15 -14.61 -3.73
N THR A 192 20.06 -15.31 -3.44
CA THR A 192 18.91 -15.36 -4.34
C THR A 192 18.18 -14.01 -4.34
N VAL A 193 17.29 -13.82 -5.31
CA VAL A 193 16.46 -12.61 -5.40
C VAL A 193 15.59 -12.44 -4.16
N GLU A 194 15.02 -13.53 -3.64
CA GLU A 194 14.19 -13.55 -2.43
C GLU A 194 15.00 -13.19 -1.18
N GLN A 195 16.20 -13.77 -1.04
CA GLN A 195 17.10 -13.47 0.08
C GLN A 195 17.52 -11.99 0.07
N ARG A 196 17.86 -11.46 -1.11
CA ARG A 196 18.16 -10.03 -1.29
C ARG A 196 16.97 -9.18 -0.86
N ASP A 197 15.77 -9.47 -1.36
CA ASP A 197 14.60 -8.66 -1.08
C ASP A 197 14.19 -8.72 0.40
N CYS A 198 14.43 -9.85 1.08
CA CYS A 198 14.30 -9.96 2.54
C CYS A 198 15.27 -9.07 3.33
N LEU A 199 16.40 -8.68 2.74
CA LEU A 199 17.33 -7.70 3.34
C LEU A 199 17.00 -6.27 2.93
N LEU A 200 16.52 -6.06 1.69
CA LEU A 200 16.16 -4.74 1.18
C LEU A 200 14.87 -4.20 1.84
N ALA A 201 13.85 -5.02 2.08
CA ALA A 201 12.58 -4.53 2.60
C ALA A 201 12.71 -3.85 4.00
N PRO A 202 13.44 -4.41 4.99
CA PRO A 202 13.74 -3.71 6.24
C PRO A 202 14.56 -2.43 6.04
N LEU A 203 15.53 -2.44 5.11
CA LEU A 203 16.34 -1.26 4.81
C LEU A 203 15.49 -0.14 4.21
N LEU A 204 14.62 -0.45 3.25
CA LEU A 204 13.72 0.52 2.61
C LEU A 204 12.74 1.11 3.63
N TYR A 205 12.23 0.28 4.55
CA TYR A 205 11.44 0.77 5.67
C TYR A 205 12.21 1.76 6.54
N GLN A 206 13.43 1.40 6.96
CA GLN A 206 14.20 2.28 7.83
C GLN A 206 14.71 3.53 7.14
N ALA A 207 15.02 3.47 5.85
CA ALA A 207 15.27 4.64 5.03
C ALA A 207 14.06 5.59 5.06
N CYS A 208 12.83 5.10 4.89
CA CYS A 208 11.64 5.95 5.08
C CYS A 208 11.53 6.52 6.50
N TYR A 209 11.77 5.70 7.52
CA TYR A 209 11.60 6.09 8.92
C TYR A 209 12.51 7.26 9.31
N VAL A 210 13.78 7.20 8.94
CA VAL A 210 14.77 8.25 9.25
C VAL A 210 14.80 9.40 8.24
N SER A 211 13.96 9.37 7.19
CA SER A 211 13.93 10.43 6.17
C SER A 211 13.38 11.76 6.70
N ASN A 212 14.00 12.87 6.30
CA ASN A 212 13.54 14.22 6.62
C ASN A 212 12.51 14.73 5.59
N THR A 213 11.42 13.96 5.45
CA THR A 213 10.33 14.24 4.52
C THR A 213 8.95 14.12 5.18
N SER A 214 7.92 14.65 4.52
CA SER A 214 6.50 14.50 4.90
C SER A 214 5.88 13.16 4.45
N GLY A 215 6.69 12.14 4.12
CA GLY A 215 6.23 10.84 3.62
C GLY A 215 6.28 10.66 2.10
N VAL A 216 6.85 11.62 1.37
CA VAL A 216 7.25 11.52 -0.03
C VAL A 216 8.61 12.17 -0.25
N PHE A 217 9.37 11.67 -1.21
CA PHE A 217 10.72 12.10 -1.55
C PHE A 217 10.78 13.18 -2.65
N LYS A 218 9.63 13.75 -3.06
CA LYS A 218 9.61 14.90 -4.00
C LYS A 218 10.20 16.18 -3.40
N GLY A 219 10.47 16.20 -2.09
CA GLY A 219 11.17 17.24 -1.38
C GLY A 219 11.53 16.82 0.03
N PHE A 220 12.32 17.63 0.71
CA PHE A 220 12.73 17.46 2.10
C PHE A 220 12.43 18.74 2.90
N HIS A 221 12.37 18.64 4.22
CA HIS A 221 12.14 19.80 5.08
C HIS A 221 13.33 20.77 5.05
N ASN A 222 13.05 22.06 5.19
CA ASN A 222 14.09 23.08 5.32
C ASN A 222 14.67 23.03 6.75
N GLY A 223 15.84 22.41 6.92
CA GLY A 223 16.36 21.97 8.22
C GLY A 223 15.72 20.65 8.69
N TRP A 224 16.23 20.10 9.79
CA TRP A 224 15.75 18.83 10.35
C TRP A 224 14.35 18.98 10.97
N GLY A 225 13.34 18.37 10.35
CA GLY A 225 11.94 18.50 10.78
C GLY A 225 11.30 19.86 10.48
N GLY A 226 11.95 20.68 9.65
CA GLY A 226 11.49 22.04 9.32
C GLY A 226 11.68 23.02 10.48
N GLN A 227 10.95 24.13 10.44
CA GLN A 227 11.03 25.20 11.46
C GLN A 227 10.65 24.74 12.87
N THR A 228 9.83 23.69 12.99
CA THR A 228 9.27 23.23 14.27
C THR A 228 9.95 21.96 14.80
N GLY A 229 10.98 21.42 14.12
CA GLY A 229 11.59 20.16 14.52
C GLY A 229 10.63 18.96 14.45
N THR A 230 9.65 18.99 13.53
CA THR A 230 8.63 17.96 13.42
C THR A 230 9.27 16.60 13.16
N ALA A 231 8.92 15.62 14.01
CA ALA A 231 9.43 14.25 13.92
C ALA A 231 10.97 14.14 13.98
N LEU A 232 11.64 15.10 14.64
CA LEU A 232 13.09 15.08 14.82
C LEU A 232 13.57 13.78 15.49
N TYR A 233 12.80 13.22 16.42
CA TYR A 233 13.12 11.97 17.11
C TYR A 233 13.38 10.80 16.15
N ARG A 234 12.67 10.70 15.01
CA ARG A 234 12.90 9.66 14.00
C ARG A 234 14.00 10.06 13.01
N ILE A 235 14.02 11.33 12.60
CA ILE A 235 14.99 11.85 11.62
C ILE A 235 16.42 11.73 12.18
N ALA A 236 16.59 12.06 13.45
CA ALA A 236 17.86 12.01 14.16
C ALA A 236 18.19 10.66 14.80
N SER A 237 17.26 9.69 14.76
CA SER A 237 17.55 8.33 15.21
C SER A 237 18.59 7.66 14.32
N GLU A 238 19.29 6.68 14.86
CA GLU A 238 20.22 5.86 14.10
C GLU A 238 19.48 4.80 13.29
N LEU A 239 19.79 4.70 11.99
CA LEU A 239 19.23 3.69 11.10
C LEU A 239 19.61 2.28 11.55
N THR A 240 18.70 1.59 12.24
CA THR A 240 18.90 0.21 12.70
C THR A 240 17.83 -0.69 12.13
N LEU A 241 18.21 -1.72 11.38
CA LEU A 241 17.31 -2.68 10.78
C LEU A 241 16.65 -3.55 11.85
N ARG A 242 15.36 -3.84 11.68
CA ARG A 242 14.65 -4.91 12.39
C ARG A 242 14.30 -6.02 11.40
N PRO A 243 14.39 -7.31 11.79
CA PRO A 243 13.99 -8.41 10.92
C PRO A 243 12.54 -8.27 10.45
N ALA A 244 12.27 -8.58 9.18
CA ALA A 244 10.92 -8.71 8.64
C ALA A 244 10.11 -9.79 9.37
N VAL A 245 8.80 -9.56 9.51
CA VAL A 245 7.83 -10.57 9.95
C VAL A 245 7.23 -11.26 8.72
N PHE A 246 7.23 -12.59 8.74
CA PHE A 246 6.71 -13.45 7.67
C PHE A 246 5.40 -14.12 8.08
N HIS A 247 4.61 -14.50 7.09
CA HIS A 247 3.39 -15.27 7.27
C HIS A 247 3.34 -16.38 6.23
N ARG A 248 3.25 -17.62 6.69
CA ARG A 248 3.14 -18.80 5.83
C ARG A 248 1.70 -18.96 5.35
N ALA A 249 1.49 -18.95 4.05
CA ALA A 249 0.18 -19.17 3.43
C ALA A 249 0.33 -19.89 2.08
N ALA A 250 -0.68 -19.81 1.22
CA ALA A 250 -0.57 -20.29 -0.15
C ALA A 250 0.53 -19.54 -0.91
N PRO A 251 1.26 -20.19 -1.85
CA PRO A 251 2.32 -19.55 -2.62
C PRO A 251 1.82 -18.29 -3.33
N ALA A 252 2.52 -17.18 -3.11
CA ALA A 252 2.19 -15.91 -3.71
C ALA A 252 3.22 -15.50 -4.77
N HIS A 253 2.76 -14.78 -5.79
CA HIS A 253 3.61 -14.27 -6.87
C HIS A 253 3.61 -12.75 -6.86
N VAL A 254 4.78 -12.17 -7.09
CA VAL A 254 4.99 -10.72 -7.13
C VAL A 254 5.52 -10.33 -8.50
N PHE A 255 4.84 -9.39 -9.15
CA PHE A 255 5.14 -8.88 -10.48
C PHE A 255 5.59 -7.43 -10.39
N ARG A 256 6.38 -7.01 -11.39
CA ARG A 256 6.76 -5.61 -11.60
C ARG A 256 6.44 -5.17 -13.02
N CYS A 257 5.16 -4.95 -13.29
CA CYS A 257 4.65 -4.68 -14.62
C CYS A 257 3.69 -3.48 -14.62
N ASP A 258 3.48 -2.90 -15.80
CA ASP A 258 2.29 -2.08 -16.02
C ASP A 258 1.04 -2.94 -15.77
N ALA A 259 0.03 -2.33 -15.14
CA ALA A 259 -1.17 -3.02 -14.70
C ALA A 259 -1.98 -3.60 -15.87
N THR A 260 -2.10 -2.84 -16.97
CA THR A 260 -2.87 -3.24 -18.15
C THR A 260 -2.11 -4.31 -18.93
N GLU A 261 -0.79 -4.13 -19.11
CA GLU A 261 0.06 -5.15 -19.76
C GLU A 261 0.01 -6.50 -19.01
N LEU A 262 0.10 -6.47 -17.67
CA LEU A 262 0.02 -7.70 -16.87
C LEU A 262 -1.35 -8.35 -16.95
N ALA A 263 -2.44 -7.56 -16.90
CA ALA A 263 -3.80 -8.08 -17.03
C ALA A 263 -4.00 -8.82 -18.37
N GLN A 264 -3.38 -8.34 -19.45
CA GLN A 264 -3.41 -9.00 -20.76
C GLN A 264 -2.54 -10.27 -20.81
N GLY A 265 -1.40 -10.26 -20.11
CA GLY A 265 -0.46 -11.39 -20.07
C GLY A 265 -0.90 -12.57 -19.20
N LEU A 266 -1.77 -12.36 -18.20
CA LEU A 266 -2.29 -13.42 -17.31
C LEU A 266 -3.60 -14.04 -17.82
N SER A 267 -3.73 -14.16 -19.13
CA SER A 267 -4.95 -14.60 -19.80
C SER A 267 -5.40 -16.03 -19.43
N ASP A 268 -4.45 -16.90 -19.09
CA ASP A 268 -4.69 -18.31 -18.73
C ASP A 268 -4.81 -18.55 -17.21
N GLU A 269 -4.56 -17.54 -16.38
CA GLU A 269 -4.67 -17.64 -14.92
C GLU A 269 -6.12 -17.46 -14.46
N THR A 270 -6.59 -18.38 -13.61
CA THR A 270 -7.91 -18.24 -12.98
C THR A 270 -7.80 -17.32 -11.77
N ILE A 271 -8.38 -16.13 -11.88
CA ILE A 271 -8.37 -15.10 -10.84
C ILE A 271 -9.80 -14.92 -10.31
N ASP A 272 -10.01 -15.15 -9.03
CA ASP A 272 -11.35 -15.05 -8.43
C ASP A 272 -11.72 -13.60 -8.12
N PHE A 273 -10.73 -12.82 -7.64
CA PHE A 273 -10.92 -11.44 -7.19
C PHE A 273 -9.75 -10.56 -7.57
N THR A 274 -10.01 -9.49 -8.33
CA THR A 274 -9.02 -8.44 -8.59
C THR A 274 -9.34 -7.21 -7.76
N TYR A 275 -8.39 -6.74 -6.97
CA TYR A 275 -8.44 -5.47 -6.28
C TYR A 275 -7.69 -4.41 -7.07
N LEU A 276 -8.37 -3.29 -7.33
CA LEU A 276 -7.83 -2.14 -8.05
C LEU A 276 -7.80 -0.92 -7.12
N ASP A 277 -6.63 -0.30 -7.02
CA ASP A 277 -6.42 1.00 -6.36
C ASP A 277 -5.61 1.92 -7.30
N PRO A 278 -6.17 2.30 -8.46
CA PRO A 278 -5.43 3.05 -9.46
C PRO A 278 -5.03 4.44 -8.92
N PRO A 279 -3.96 5.05 -9.45
CA PRO A 279 -3.54 6.39 -9.04
C PRO A 279 -4.69 7.39 -9.12
N TYR A 280 -4.91 8.13 -8.03
CA TYR A 280 -6.01 9.09 -7.91
C TYR A 280 -5.57 10.54 -8.10
N ASN A 281 -4.28 10.80 -8.35
CA ASN A 281 -3.75 12.14 -8.56
C ASN A 281 -2.69 12.18 -9.69
N GLN A 282 -2.44 13.39 -10.17
CA GLN A 282 -1.50 13.69 -11.25
C GLN A 282 -0.01 13.50 -10.89
N HIS A 283 0.34 13.13 -9.65
CA HIS A 283 1.74 13.01 -9.24
C HIS A 283 2.25 11.57 -9.39
N PRO A 284 3.24 11.32 -10.26
CA PRO A 284 3.76 9.97 -10.46
C PRO A 284 4.41 9.41 -9.19
N TYR A 285 4.09 8.15 -8.87
CA TYR A 285 4.69 7.44 -7.72
C TYR A 285 6.21 7.30 -7.89
N GLY A 286 6.70 7.00 -9.09
CA GLY A 286 8.13 6.95 -9.38
C GLY A 286 8.87 8.25 -9.08
N SER A 287 8.22 9.41 -9.19
CA SER A 287 8.79 10.71 -8.75
C SER A 287 8.65 10.94 -7.25
N ASN A 288 7.51 10.55 -6.64
CA ASN A 288 7.28 10.72 -5.21
C ASN A 288 8.13 9.78 -4.34
N TYR A 289 8.58 8.65 -4.88
CA TYR A 289 9.33 7.62 -4.16
C TYR A 289 10.67 7.29 -4.83
N HIS A 290 11.19 8.20 -5.66
CA HIS A 290 12.40 7.95 -6.46
C HIS A 290 13.63 7.56 -5.62
N VAL A 291 13.79 8.09 -4.41
CA VAL A 291 14.91 7.73 -3.51
C VAL A 291 14.86 6.24 -3.15
N LEU A 292 13.67 5.68 -2.92
CA LEU A 292 13.52 4.26 -2.63
C LEU A 292 13.87 3.40 -3.84
N ASN A 293 13.48 3.83 -5.04
CA ASN A 293 13.91 3.19 -6.29
C ASN A 293 15.42 3.25 -6.44
N THR A 294 16.07 4.37 -6.17
CA THR A 294 17.53 4.48 -6.24
C THR A 294 18.24 3.57 -5.22
N ILE A 295 17.72 3.46 -3.99
CA ILE A 295 18.28 2.52 -3.00
C ILE A 295 18.08 1.06 -3.44
N THR A 296 16.93 0.75 -4.04
CA THR A 296 16.60 -0.61 -4.50
C THR A 296 17.47 -1.02 -5.69
N LEU A 297 17.48 -0.21 -6.75
CA LEU A 297 18.22 -0.45 -7.99
C LEU A 297 19.74 -0.37 -7.78
N TRP A 298 20.19 0.49 -6.87
CA TRP A 298 21.59 0.68 -6.51
C TRP A 298 22.53 0.94 -7.69
N ASP A 299 22.03 1.71 -8.66
CA ASP A 299 22.61 1.96 -9.97
C ASP A 299 23.29 3.33 -10.08
N ALA A 300 23.39 4.07 -8.96
CA ALA A 300 24.06 5.36 -8.86
C ALA A 300 23.69 6.35 -10.00
N PRO A 301 22.40 6.71 -10.14
CA PRO A 301 21.94 7.52 -11.26
C PRO A 301 22.67 8.88 -11.31
N PRO A 302 22.92 9.43 -12.51
CA PRO A 302 23.62 10.71 -12.65
C PRO A 302 22.92 11.83 -11.87
N LEU A 303 23.62 12.39 -10.89
CA LEU A 303 23.12 13.47 -10.04
C LEU A 303 24.32 14.27 -9.50
N PRO A 304 24.33 15.61 -9.56
CA PRO A 304 25.39 16.38 -8.90
C PRO A 304 25.42 16.12 -7.38
N PRO A 305 26.60 16.01 -6.74
CA PRO A 305 26.71 15.83 -5.28
C PRO A 305 25.96 16.91 -4.49
N LYS A 306 25.98 18.15 -4.98
CA LYS A 306 25.30 19.29 -4.35
C LYS A 306 24.27 19.90 -5.29
N ILE A 307 23.34 20.66 -4.73
CA ILE A 307 22.33 21.40 -5.47
C ILE A 307 23.00 22.46 -6.33
N THR A 308 22.64 22.49 -7.61
CA THR A 308 23.20 23.43 -8.59
C THR A 308 22.23 24.53 -8.98
N GLY A 309 20.96 24.42 -8.59
CA GLY A 309 19.90 25.36 -8.97
C GLY A 309 19.24 25.05 -10.32
N ARG A 310 19.57 23.91 -10.94
CA ARG A 310 19.06 23.51 -12.28
C ARG A 310 17.92 22.49 -12.20
N GLY A 311 17.06 22.61 -11.19
CA GLY A 311 15.96 21.67 -10.96
C GLY A 311 16.38 20.33 -10.34
N ASP A 312 17.63 20.22 -9.88
CA ASP A 312 18.23 19.03 -9.27
C ASP A 312 18.02 18.94 -7.76
N LYS A 313 17.35 19.92 -7.15
CA LYS A 313 17.10 19.99 -5.69
C LYS A 313 16.40 18.73 -5.16
N ALA A 314 15.39 18.25 -5.86
CA ALA A 314 14.61 17.09 -5.44
C ALA A 314 15.30 15.74 -5.76
N ALA A 315 16.44 15.73 -6.46
CA ALA A 315 17.14 14.49 -6.84
C ALA A 315 16.31 13.48 -7.67
N ILE A 316 15.19 13.92 -8.26
CA ILE A 316 14.32 13.06 -9.08
C ILE A 316 15.11 12.54 -10.27
N ARG A 317 15.05 11.23 -10.51
CA ARG A 317 15.76 10.60 -11.63
C ARG A 317 15.17 11.08 -12.96
N THR A 318 16.01 11.46 -13.91
CA THR A 318 15.58 12.03 -15.19
C THR A 318 15.07 10.99 -16.17
N ASP A 319 15.61 9.77 -16.12
CA ASP A 319 15.16 8.58 -16.86
C ASP A 319 13.69 8.22 -16.56
N TRP A 320 13.24 8.43 -15.32
CA TRP A 320 11.83 8.24 -14.90
C TRP A 320 10.84 9.17 -15.60
N ARG A 321 11.29 10.25 -16.22
CA ARG A 321 10.42 11.08 -17.08
C ARG A 321 10.00 10.34 -18.35
N ILE A 322 10.69 9.26 -18.73
CA ILE A 322 10.40 8.46 -19.92
C ILE A 322 9.91 7.07 -19.51
N LEU A 323 10.66 6.36 -18.67
CA LEU A 323 10.42 4.95 -18.35
C LEU A 323 9.26 4.68 -17.38
N ARG A 324 8.70 5.73 -16.76
CA ARG A 324 7.63 5.65 -15.74
C ARG A 324 6.52 6.68 -15.97
N ARG A 325 6.18 6.92 -17.24
CA ARG A 325 5.02 7.76 -17.60
C ARG A 325 3.76 6.91 -17.55
N SER A 326 2.84 7.23 -16.65
CA SER A 326 1.53 6.59 -16.57
C SER A 326 0.43 7.46 -17.16
N ALA A 327 -0.48 6.87 -17.93
CA ALA A 327 -1.71 7.53 -18.40
C ALA A 327 -2.59 7.98 -17.21
N TYR A 328 -2.56 7.27 -16.08
CA TYR A 328 -3.26 7.67 -14.86
C TYR A 328 -2.79 9.01 -14.27
N ASN A 329 -1.62 9.52 -14.65
CA ASN A 329 -1.15 10.84 -14.19
C ASN A 329 -1.69 12.01 -15.03
N LYS A 330 -2.48 11.75 -16.08
CA LYS A 330 -3.12 12.77 -16.90
C LYS A 330 -4.63 12.58 -16.84
N SER A 331 -5.34 13.61 -16.40
CA SER A 331 -6.81 13.57 -16.25
C SER A 331 -7.52 13.21 -17.55
N SER A 332 -7.01 13.66 -18.70
CA SER A 332 -7.57 13.37 -20.02
C SER A 332 -7.40 11.92 -20.49
N GLU A 333 -6.46 11.17 -19.91
CA GLU A 333 -6.13 9.79 -20.33
C GLU A 333 -6.57 8.75 -19.29
N ALA A 334 -6.64 9.13 -18.01
CA ALA A 334 -6.86 8.21 -16.89
C ALA A 334 -8.16 7.38 -16.99
N ALA A 335 -9.27 7.98 -17.47
CA ALA A 335 -10.54 7.27 -17.61
C ALA A 335 -10.48 6.18 -18.70
N ALA A 336 -9.86 6.49 -19.84
CA ALA A 336 -9.71 5.56 -20.96
C ALA A 336 -8.73 4.41 -20.62
N GLU A 337 -7.66 4.71 -19.89
CA GLU A 337 -6.73 3.71 -19.38
C GLU A 337 -7.43 2.75 -18.41
N TYR A 338 -8.19 3.30 -17.45
CA TYR A 338 -8.95 2.51 -16.50
C TYR A 338 -9.98 1.58 -17.16
N GLU A 339 -10.71 2.06 -18.16
CA GLU A 339 -11.66 1.25 -18.91
C GLU A 339 -10.96 0.14 -19.70
N THR A 340 -9.79 0.41 -20.27
CA THR A 340 -9.00 -0.60 -20.99
C THR A 340 -8.50 -1.68 -20.03
N LEU A 341 -8.06 -1.29 -18.83
CA LEU A 341 -7.71 -2.23 -17.78
C LEU A 341 -8.89 -3.12 -17.39
N LEU A 342 -10.06 -2.55 -17.08
CA LEU A 342 -11.25 -3.32 -16.69
C LEU A 342 -11.65 -4.37 -17.73
N ARG A 343 -11.55 -4.03 -19.02
CA ARG A 343 -11.85 -4.96 -20.12
C ARG A 343 -10.80 -6.08 -20.26
N SER A 344 -9.56 -5.82 -19.85
CA SER A 344 -8.47 -6.80 -19.92
C SER A 344 -8.54 -7.83 -18.79
N LEU A 345 -9.22 -7.51 -17.68
CA LEU A 345 -9.34 -8.39 -16.52
C LEU A 345 -10.31 -9.55 -16.76
N ARG A 346 -9.82 -10.77 -16.52
CA ARG A 346 -10.60 -12.02 -16.57
C ARG A 346 -11.13 -12.50 -15.23
N SER A 347 -10.99 -11.70 -14.18
CA SER A 347 -11.50 -12.06 -12.87
C SER A 347 -13.02 -11.99 -12.79
N ARG A 348 -13.64 -12.92 -12.06
CA ARG A 348 -15.08 -12.88 -11.78
C ARG A 348 -15.46 -11.63 -10.98
N TRP A 349 -14.75 -11.37 -9.89
CA TRP A 349 -15.01 -10.21 -9.05
C TRP A 349 -13.92 -9.16 -9.24
N ILE A 350 -14.32 -7.91 -9.43
CA ILE A 350 -13.41 -6.77 -9.51
C ILE A 350 -13.83 -5.76 -8.45
N ALA A 351 -12.94 -5.42 -7.54
CA ALA A 351 -13.17 -4.41 -6.52
C ALA A 351 -12.30 -3.19 -6.79
N THR A 352 -12.91 -2.11 -7.29
CA THR A 352 -12.22 -0.84 -7.51
C THR A 352 -12.41 0.07 -6.31
N SER A 353 -11.32 0.31 -5.58
CA SER A 353 -11.26 1.31 -4.52
C SER A 353 -10.95 2.68 -5.11
N TYR A 354 -11.77 3.69 -4.77
CA TYR A 354 -11.53 5.06 -5.21
C TYR A 354 -12.09 6.10 -4.23
N SER A 355 -11.86 7.37 -4.54
CA SER A 355 -12.33 8.52 -3.77
C SER A 355 -13.10 9.48 -4.67
N THR A 356 -14.06 10.21 -4.09
CA THR A 356 -14.80 11.28 -4.77
C THR A 356 -13.93 12.47 -5.19
N ASP A 357 -12.71 12.59 -4.64
CA ASP A 357 -11.72 13.63 -5.01
C ASP A 357 -10.66 13.11 -6.02
N GLY A 358 -10.88 11.94 -6.63
CA GLY A 358 -9.94 11.34 -7.58
C GLY A 358 -9.88 12.03 -8.95
N THR A 359 -8.87 11.68 -9.73
CA THR A 359 -8.61 12.24 -11.07
C THR A 359 -9.62 11.77 -12.12
N ILE A 360 -10.12 10.54 -12.00
CA ILE A 360 -11.19 9.99 -12.85
C ILE A 360 -12.52 10.50 -12.32
N ALA A 361 -13.37 11.06 -13.18
CA ALA A 361 -14.69 11.53 -12.76
C ALA A 361 -15.55 10.36 -12.26
N LEU A 362 -16.34 10.60 -11.22
CA LEU A 362 -17.13 9.55 -10.57
C LEU A 362 -18.08 8.84 -11.55
N ALA A 363 -18.75 9.61 -12.42
CA ALA A 363 -19.65 9.06 -13.43
C ALA A 363 -18.92 8.15 -14.42
N ASP A 364 -17.72 8.53 -14.88
CA ASP A 364 -16.92 7.74 -15.82
C ASP A 364 -16.46 6.42 -15.18
N LEU A 365 -16.01 6.49 -13.92
CA LEU A 365 -15.59 5.30 -13.17
C LEU A 365 -16.75 4.31 -12.99
N VAL A 366 -17.92 4.81 -12.58
CA VAL A 366 -19.13 3.99 -12.41
C VAL A 366 -19.58 3.42 -13.75
N ALA A 367 -19.62 4.24 -14.81
CA ALA A 367 -20.02 3.80 -16.15
C ALA A 367 -19.11 2.68 -16.67
N ALA A 368 -17.80 2.78 -16.48
CA ALA A 368 -16.86 1.73 -16.88
C ALA A 368 -17.09 0.40 -16.14
N ASN A 369 -17.43 0.45 -14.85
CA ASN A 369 -17.77 -0.76 -14.07
C ASN A 369 -19.12 -1.35 -14.48
N VAL A 370 -20.15 -0.52 -14.67
CA VAL A 370 -21.48 -0.96 -15.14
C VAL A 370 -21.40 -1.58 -16.53
N ARG A 371 -20.56 -1.04 -17.43
CA ARG A 371 -20.28 -1.68 -18.72
C ARG A 371 -19.62 -3.06 -18.57
N ARG A 372 -18.87 -3.28 -17.48
CA ARG A 372 -18.13 -4.53 -17.25
C ARG A 372 -18.98 -5.63 -16.63
N GLY A 373 -19.97 -5.31 -15.81
CA GLY A 373 -20.81 -6.28 -15.09
C GLY A 373 -21.72 -5.64 -14.05
N ASN A 374 -22.36 -6.45 -13.21
CA ASN A 374 -23.25 -5.91 -12.18
C ASN A 374 -22.48 -5.24 -11.04
N VAL A 375 -22.92 -4.06 -10.59
CA VAL A 375 -22.15 -3.23 -9.65
C VAL A 375 -22.89 -3.05 -8.33
N THR A 376 -22.20 -3.34 -7.23
CA THR A 376 -22.59 -2.94 -5.88
C THR A 376 -21.57 -1.97 -5.31
N VAL A 377 -22.03 -0.96 -4.57
CA VAL A 377 -21.14 0.01 -3.91
C VAL A 377 -21.09 -0.20 -2.40
N LEU A 378 -19.88 -0.21 -1.86
CA LEU A 378 -19.61 -0.12 -0.42
C LEU A 378 -18.89 1.20 -0.13
N THR A 379 -19.32 1.92 0.91
CA THR A 379 -18.77 3.23 1.27
C THR A 379 -18.18 3.25 2.68
N LYS A 380 -17.24 4.18 2.90
CA LYS A 380 -16.70 4.56 4.21
C LYS A 380 -16.33 6.04 4.21
N GLY A 381 -16.93 6.82 5.11
CA GLY A 381 -16.55 8.21 5.35
C GLY A 381 -15.16 8.33 5.98
N TYR A 382 -14.38 9.34 5.57
CA TYR A 382 -13.09 9.65 6.17
C TYR A 382 -12.80 11.15 6.22
N LYS A 383 -12.01 11.56 7.21
CA LYS A 383 -11.57 12.96 7.35
C LYS A 383 -10.56 13.30 6.27
N ARG A 384 -10.85 14.36 5.51
CA ARG A 384 -9.96 14.86 4.45
C ARG A 384 -8.62 15.29 5.07
N TYR A 385 -7.51 15.00 4.41
CA TYR A 385 -6.20 15.48 4.85
C TYR A 385 -6.12 16.99 4.67
N ARG A 386 -5.62 17.70 5.69
CA ARG A 386 -5.51 19.16 5.69
C ARG A 386 -4.12 19.56 6.15
N VAL A 387 -3.50 20.49 5.42
CA VAL A 387 -2.19 21.04 5.76
C VAL A 387 -2.28 21.96 6.99
N SER A 388 -3.43 22.60 7.22
CA SER A 388 -3.72 23.34 8.44
C SER A 388 -5.09 22.96 9.02
N SER A 389 -5.12 22.69 10.32
CA SER A 389 -6.34 22.36 11.08
C SER A 389 -7.15 23.60 11.49
N GLN A 390 -6.61 24.80 11.33
CA GLN A 390 -7.14 26.04 11.93
C GLN A 390 -8.21 26.77 11.10
N ARG A 391 -8.48 26.37 9.86
CA ARG A 391 -9.58 26.95 9.06
C ARG A 391 -10.77 26.00 9.06
N PHE A 392 -12.02 26.43 9.03
CA PHE A 392 -13.11 25.50 8.71
C PHE A 392 -13.11 25.22 7.20
N SER A 393 -13.51 24.01 6.79
CA SER A 393 -13.62 23.63 5.38
C SER A 393 -15.06 23.27 5.09
N ALA A 394 -15.60 23.75 3.97
CA ALA A 394 -16.92 23.34 3.49
C ALA A 394 -16.99 21.84 3.11
N LYS A 395 -15.83 21.16 2.99
CA LYS A 395 -15.73 19.72 2.73
C LYS A 395 -14.68 19.08 3.66
N PRO A 396 -15.00 18.92 4.97
CA PRO A 396 -14.05 18.36 5.94
C PRO A 396 -13.95 16.83 5.83
N MET A 397 -14.95 16.21 5.20
CA MET A 397 -15.07 14.78 4.99
C MET A 397 -15.14 14.45 3.51
N ASN A 398 -14.59 13.29 3.16
CA ASN A 398 -14.73 12.65 1.85
C ASN A 398 -15.28 11.23 2.06
N VAL A 399 -15.70 10.59 0.97
CA VAL A 399 -16.06 9.18 0.97
C VAL A 399 -15.05 8.39 0.15
N GLU A 400 -14.48 7.38 0.79
CA GLU A 400 -13.80 6.29 0.10
C GLU A 400 -14.85 5.22 -0.20
N PHE A 401 -14.83 4.69 -1.41
CA PHE A 401 -15.79 3.68 -1.83
C PHE A 401 -15.09 2.55 -2.57
N ILE A 402 -15.73 1.38 -2.55
CA ILE A 402 -15.39 0.23 -3.38
C ILE A 402 -16.57 -0.03 -4.30
N LEU A 403 -16.33 0.03 -5.60
CA LEU A 403 -17.22 -0.54 -6.62
C LEU A 403 -16.88 -2.01 -6.73
N LEU A 404 -17.78 -2.87 -6.26
CA LEU A 404 -17.67 -4.32 -6.40
C LEU A 404 -18.47 -4.74 -7.63
N THR A 405 -17.76 -5.20 -8.65
CA THR A 405 -18.30 -5.58 -9.95
C THR A 405 -18.28 -7.10 -10.10
N ASP A 406 -19.45 -7.71 -10.31
CA ASP A 406 -19.59 -9.11 -10.76
C ASP A 406 -19.54 -9.13 -12.30
N ALA A 407 -18.39 -9.52 -12.84
CA ALA A 407 -18.14 -9.60 -14.27
C ALA A 407 -19.00 -10.65 -15.01
N ASN A 408 -19.67 -11.55 -14.28
CA ASN A 408 -20.51 -12.61 -14.85
C ASN A 408 -22.01 -12.30 -14.76
N ALA A 409 -22.40 -11.23 -14.07
CA ALA A 409 -23.79 -10.82 -13.95
C ALA A 409 -24.09 -9.60 -14.85
N LYS A 410 -25.29 -9.58 -15.43
CA LYS A 410 -25.77 -8.39 -16.15
C LYS A 410 -26.07 -7.27 -15.16
N PRO A 411 -25.80 -6.00 -15.51
CA PRO A 411 -26.14 -4.88 -14.66
C PRO A 411 -27.64 -4.80 -14.39
N ASP A 412 -28.01 -4.67 -13.11
CA ASP A 412 -29.38 -4.40 -12.66
C ASP A 412 -29.55 -2.97 -12.12
N VAL A 413 -28.46 -2.21 -12.05
CA VAL A 413 -28.38 -0.82 -11.59
C VAL A 413 -27.89 0.10 -12.70
N THR A 414 -28.41 1.32 -12.70
CA THR A 414 -27.97 2.41 -13.58
C THR A 414 -26.76 3.15 -13.00
N VAL A 415 -26.03 3.85 -13.87
CA VAL A 415 -24.91 4.72 -13.47
C VAL A 415 -25.37 5.78 -12.48
N ASP A 416 -26.50 6.44 -12.76
CA ASP A 416 -27.03 7.52 -11.93
C ASP A 416 -27.43 7.02 -10.53
N GLU A 417 -27.98 5.83 -10.40
CA GLU A 417 -28.31 5.24 -9.09
C GLU A 417 -27.06 5.05 -8.21
N ILE A 418 -25.99 4.50 -8.77
CA ILE A 418 -24.74 4.28 -8.02
C ILE A 418 -24.05 5.61 -7.69
N VAL A 419 -23.99 6.55 -8.64
CA VAL A 419 -23.44 7.89 -8.41
C VAL A 419 -24.22 8.60 -7.30
N ASN A 420 -25.55 8.59 -7.37
CA ASN A 420 -26.40 9.22 -6.36
C ASN A 420 -26.22 8.59 -4.98
N ARG A 421 -26.07 7.25 -4.88
CA ARG A 421 -25.78 6.58 -3.60
C ARG A 421 -24.48 7.07 -2.97
N ILE A 422 -23.42 7.24 -3.76
CA ILE A 422 -22.11 7.72 -3.27
C ILE A 422 -22.21 9.18 -2.82
N LEU A 423 -22.83 10.05 -3.62
CA LEU A 423 -22.98 11.47 -3.30
C LEU A 423 -23.93 11.72 -2.13
N CYS A 424 -24.99 10.92 -1.97
CA CYS A 424 -25.86 10.96 -0.79
C CYS A 424 -25.09 10.59 0.49
N GLU A 425 -24.26 9.55 0.44
CA GLU A 425 -23.42 9.19 1.58
C GLU A 425 -22.39 10.28 1.88
N GLU A 426 -21.77 10.90 0.87
CA GLU A 426 -20.85 12.02 1.07
C GLU A 426 -21.54 13.19 1.78
N ARG A 427 -22.75 13.58 1.34
CA ARG A 427 -23.56 14.60 2.00
C ARG A 427 -23.88 14.23 3.45
N ARG A 428 -24.24 12.96 3.72
CA ARG A 428 -24.54 12.47 5.06
C ARG A 428 -23.33 12.52 6.00
N VAL A 429 -22.17 12.10 5.52
CA VAL A 429 -20.93 12.10 6.31
C VAL A 429 -20.44 13.52 6.56
N ILE A 430 -20.59 14.43 5.58
CA ILE A 430 -20.29 15.85 5.77
C ILE A 430 -21.22 16.42 6.85
N ALA A 431 -22.54 16.28 6.72
CA ALA A 431 -23.52 16.86 7.65
C ALA A 431 -23.44 16.32 9.09
N SER A 432 -22.79 15.17 9.31
CA SER A 432 -22.58 14.60 10.64
C SER A 432 -21.25 15.00 11.28
N HIS A 433 -20.40 15.78 10.59
CA HIS A 433 -19.11 16.22 11.12
C HIS A 433 -19.26 17.55 11.88
N PRO A 434 -18.72 17.68 13.11
CA PRO A 434 -18.82 18.92 13.90
C PRO A 434 -18.16 20.18 13.31
N GLU A 435 -17.52 20.09 12.14
CA GLU A 435 -16.83 21.21 11.47
C GLU A 435 -17.66 21.78 10.30
N THR A 436 -18.83 21.20 10.03
CA THR A 436 -19.88 21.71 9.12
C THR A 436 -21.09 22.10 9.92
#